data_AF-A0A952W9B3-F1
#
_entry.id   AF-A0A952W9B3-F1
#
_cell.length_a   1.000
_cell.length_b   1.000
_cell.length_c   1.000
_cell.angle_alpha   90.00
_cell.angle_beta   90.00
_cell.angle_gamma   90.00
#
_symmetry.space_group_name_H-M   'P 1'
#
loop_
_entity.id
_entity.type
_entity.pdbx_description
1 polymer ?
#
loop_
_entity_poly.entity_id
_entity_poly.type
_entity_poly.pdbx_seq_one_letter_code
_entity_poly.pdbx_strand_id
1 'polypeptide(L)' 'MDERWFQILQQLVDEDVLVLIILGGVAIAAIAFTSISSMVKSTARERTRREIAAYIAEGTMTPEQGERLMRSGETED' A
#
# COMPACT_ATOMS: atom_id res chain seq x y z
N MET A 1 17.38 -35.73 13.49
CA MET A 1 17.25 -34.87 12.30
C MET A 1 17.62 -35.75 11.12
N ASP A 2 16.62 -36.31 10.44
CA ASP A 2 16.79 -37.34 9.39
C ASP A 2 17.55 -36.81 8.16
N GLU A 3 18.21 -37.69 7.39
CA GLU A 3 18.90 -37.33 6.13
C GLU A 3 18.01 -36.58 5.13
N ARG A 4 16.68 -36.77 5.18
CA ARG A 4 15.71 -36.07 4.34
C ARG A 4 15.77 -34.55 4.52
N TRP A 5 16.03 -34.07 5.73
CA TRP A 5 16.12 -32.62 6.00
C TRP A 5 17.33 -32.00 5.32
N PHE A 6 18.46 -32.71 5.27
CA PHE A 6 19.65 -32.23 4.58
C PHE A 6 19.44 -32.16 3.06
N GLN A 7 18.70 -33.12 2.48
CA GLN A 7 18.36 -33.10 1.06
C GLN A 7 17.46 -31.92 0.68
N ILE A 8 16.46 -31.61 1.50
CA ILE A 8 15.56 -30.46 1.29
C ILE A 8 16.35 -29.15 1.39
N LEU A 9 17.23 -29.03 2.40
CA LEU A 9 18.07 -27.84 2.54
C LEU A 9 19.02 -27.65 1.35
N GLN A 10 19.61 -28.74 0.83
CA GLN A 10 20.44 -28.66 -0.36
C GLN A 10 19.65 -28.28 -1.61
N GLN A 11 18.42 -28.79 -1.77
CA GLN A 11 17.54 -28.37 -2.86
C GLN A 11 17.08 -26.92 -2.74
N LEU A 12 16.90 -26.39 -1.53
CA LEU A 12 16.53 -24.98 -1.31
C LEU A 12 17.69 -24.01 -1.57
N VAL A 13 18.93 -24.47 -1.39
CA VAL A 13 20.16 -23.68 -1.65
C VAL A 13 20.62 -23.82 -3.10
N ASP A 14 19.93 -24.63 -3.91
CA ASP A 14 20.13 -24.68 -5.35
C ASP A 14 19.87 -23.31 -5.98
N GLU A 15 20.78 -22.86 -6.85
CA GLU A 15 20.79 -21.50 -7.40
C GLU A 15 19.50 -21.19 -8.18
N ASP A 16 18.98 -22.15 -8.93
CA ASP A 16 17.76 -21.98 -9.73
C ASP A 16 16.53 -21.86 -8.82
N VAL A 17 16.45 -22.69 -7.78
CA VAL A 17 15.35 -22.67 -6.81
C VAL A 17 15.38 -21.38 -6.00
N LEU A 18 16.56 -20.92 -5.59
CA LEU A 18 16.75 -19.71 -4.81
C LEU A 18 16.33 -18.46 -5.61
N VAL A 19 16.69 -18.37 -6.89
CA VAL A 19 16.25 -17.27 -7.78
C VAL A 19 14.73 -17.23 -7.90
N LEU A 20 14.08 -18.39 -8.08
CA LEU A 20 12.61 -18.47 -8.16
C LEU A 20 11.92 -18.05 -6.86
N ILE A 21 12.45 -18.47 -5.70
CA ILE A 21 11.93 -18.07 -4.38
C ILE A 21 12.05 -16.57 -4.18
N ILE A 22 13.21 -15.98 -4.50
CA ILE A 22 13.41 -14.53 -4.37
C ILE A 22 12.47 -13.78 -5.30
N LEU A 23 12.39 -14.16 -6.57
CA LEU A 23 11.56 -13.47 -7.55
C LEU A 23 10.07 -13.57 -7.20
N GLY A 24 9.63 -14.76 -6.77
CA GLY A 24 8.27 -14.98 -6.24
C GLY A 24 8.00 -14.15 -4.99
N GLY A 25 8.95 -14.11 -4.06
CA GLY A 25 8.86 -13.33 -2.82
C GLY A 25 8.76 -11.83 -3.09
N VAL A 26 9.58 -11.29 -4.01
CA VAL A 26 9.56 -9.88 -4.42
C VAL A 26 8.23 -9.54 -5.08
N ALA A 27 7.71 -10.40 -5.97
CA ALA A 27 6.42 -10.17 -6.62
C ALA A 27 5.27 -10.11 -5.60
N ILE A 28 5.21 -11.07 -4.67
CA ILE A 28 4.20 -11.09 -3.61
C ILE A 28 4.32 -9.84 -2.73
N ALA A 29 5.54 -9.47 -2.32
CA ALA A 29 5.77 -8.27 -1.53
C ALA A 29 5.31 -7.01 -2.27
N ALA A 30 5.67 -6.85 -3.55
CA ALA A 30 5.27 -5.69 -4.35
C ALA A 30 3.75 -5.55 -4.47
N ILE A 31 3.04 -6.66 -4.69
CA ILE A 31 1.57 -6.67 -4.73
C ILE A 31 1.00 -6.25 -3.38
N ALA A 32 1.48 -6.84 -2.28
CA ALA A 32 1.02 -6.51 -0.94
C ALA A 32 1.24 -5.02 -0.63
N PHE A 33 2.43 -4.48 -0.91
CA PHE A 33 2.73 -3.05 -0.72
C PHE A 33 1.83 -2.15 -1.54
N THR A 34 1.55 -2.51 -2.79
CA THR A 34 0.67 -1.73 -3.67
C THR A 34 -0.77 -1.72 -3.14
N SER A 35 -1.29 -2.87 -2.71
CA SER A 35 -2.62 -2.99 -2.12
C SER A 35 -2.76 -2.22 -0.81
N ILE A 36 -1.75 -2.27 0.06
CA ILE A 36 -1.76 -1.50 1.31
C ILE A 36 -1.71 0.01 1.01
N SER A 37 -0.84 0.42 0.08
CA SER A 37 -0.69 1.82 -0.29
C SER A 37 -1.99 2.41 -0.85
N SER A 38 -2.69 1.68 -1.72
CA SER A 38 -3.97 2.13 -2.26
C SER A 38 -5.07 2.23 -1.19
N MET A 39 -5.09 1.28 -0.24
CA MET A 39 -6.02 1.31 0.90
C MET A 39 -5.78 2.51 1.81
N VAL A 40 -4.52 2.80 2.13
CA VAL A 40 -4.13 3.96 2.95
C VAL A 40 -4.52 5.26 2.25
N LYS A 41 -4.20 5.41 0.95
CA LYS A 41 -4.61 6.58 0.16
C LYS A 41 -6.13 6.80 0.16
N SER A 42 -6.91 5.74 -0.03
CA SER A 42 -8.38 5.80 -0.03
C SER A 42 -8.93 6.25 1.33
N THR A 43 -8.40 5.68 2.41
CA THR A 43 -8.82 6.00 3.78
C THR A 43 -8.47 7.44 4.14
N ALA A 44 -7.26 7.90 3.77
CA ALA A 44 -6.82 9.26 3.98
C ALA A 44 -7.72 10.26 3.24
N ARG A 45 -8.03 10.02 1.97
CA ARG A 45 -8.94 10.87 1.17
C ARG A 45 -10.32 10.98 1.80
N GLU A 46 -10.90 9.87 2.24
CA GLU A 46 -12.22 9.89 2.90
C GLU A 46 -12.19 10.64 4.23
N ARG A 47 -11.12 10.47 5.02
CA ARG A 47 -10.93 11.23 6.26
C ARG A 47 -10.83 12.72 5.98
N THR A 48 -10.01 13.14 5.02
CA THR A 48 -9.86 14.55 4.64
C THR A 48 -11.19 15.14 4.15
N ARG A 49 -11.99 14.40 3.37
CA ARG A 49 -13.33 14.85 2.96
C ARG A 49 -14.27 15.11 4.14
N ARG A 50 -14.24 14.23 5.15
CA ARG A 50 -15.04 14.39 6.37
C ARG A 50 -14.58 15.58 7.21
N GLU A 51 -13.27 15.78 7.32
CA GLU A 51 -12.69 16.93 8.03
C GLU A 51 -13.04 18.24 7.32
N ILE A 52 -12.94 18.31 6.00
CA ILE A 52 -13.37 19.48 5.22
C ILE A 52 -14.86 19.79 5.45
N ALA A 53 -15.72 18.77 5.42
CA ALA A 53 -17.14 18.95 5.68
C ALA A 53 -17.41 19.48 7.10
N ALA A 54 -16.67 18.99 8.11
CA ALA A 54 -16.77 19.49 9.47
C ALA A 54 -16.34 20.96 9.58
N TYR A 55 -15.20 21.35 8.98
CA TYR A 55 -14.74 22.73 8.99
C TYR A 55 -15.69 23.70 8.28
N ILE A 56 -16.35 23.25 7.20
CA ILE A 56 -17.40 24.03 6.54
C ILE A 56 -18.63 24.18 7.47
N ALA A 57 -19.05 23.11 8.13
CA ALA A 57 -20.19 23.14 9.06
C ALA A 57 -19.92 24.01 10.30
N GLU A 58 -18.67 24.03 10.78
CA GLU A 58 -18.21 24.90 11.87
C GLU A 58 -18.01 26.36 11.42
N GLY A 59 -18.02 26.63 10.11
CA GLY A 59 -17.80 27.96 9.54
C GLY A 59 -16.35 28.43 9.55
N THR A 60 -15.40 27.54 9.86
CA THR A 60 -13.96 27.85 9.87
C THR A 60 -13.31 27.74 8.48
N MET A 61 -14.05 27.21 7.51
CA MET A 61 -13.65 27.11 6.11
C MET A 61 -14.85 27.42 5.20
N THR A 62 -14.65 28.16 4.11
CA THR A 62 -15.72 28.37 3.12
C THR A 62 -15.85 27.17 2.17
N PRO A 63 -17.04 26.91 1.60
CA PRO A 63 -17.23 25.85 0.61
C PRO A 63 -16.26 25.92 -0.57
N GLU A 64 -15.95 27.13 -1.05
CA GLU A 64 -15.03 27.35 -2.17
C GLU A 64 -13.57 27.02 -1.79
N GLN A 65 -13.19 27.24 -0.53
CA GLN A 65 -11.89 26.80 -0.02
C GLN A 65 -11.82 25.27 0.07
N GLY A 66 -12.89 24.63 0.56
CA GLY A 66 -12.99 23.17 0.62
C GLY A 66 -12.92 22.52 -0.76
N GLU A 67 -13.62 23.07 -1.76
CA GLU A 67 -13.58 22.62 -3.15
C GLU A 67 -12.14 22.66 -3.71
N ARG A 68 -11.42 23.77 -3.48
CA ARG A 68 -10.03 23.92 -3.93
C ARG A 68 -9.10 22.89 -3.28
N LEU A 69 -9.26 22.62 -1.98
CA LEU A 69 -8.47 21.60 -1.28
C LEU A 69 -8.74 20.20 -1.84
N MET A 70 -10.02 19.87 -2.10
CA MET A 70 -10.37 18.57 -2.68
C MET A 70 -9.76 18.38 -4.07
N ARG A 71 -9.77 19.42 -4.92
CA ARG A 71 -9.16 19.36 -6.27
C ARG A 71 -7.63 19.31 -6.25
N SER A 72 -6.98 19.93 -5.27
CA SER A 72 -5.50 19.90 -5.18
C SER A 72 -4.95 18.47 -4.99
N GLY A 73 -5.69 17.58 -4.32
CA GLY A 73 -5.30 16.19 -4.13
C GLY A 73 -5.58 15.26 -5.32
N GLU A 74 -6.17 15.77 -6.40
CA GLU A 74 -6.47 15.01 -7.63
C GLU A 74 -5.39 15.20 -8.72
N THR A 75 -4.52 16.20 -8.61
CA THR A 75 -3.55 16.54 -9.67
C THR A 75 -2.20 15.81 -9.54
N GLU A 76 -1.92 15.16 -8.40
CA GLU A 76 -0.64 14.48 -8.11
C GLU A 76 -0.66 12.94 -8.22
N ASP A 77 -1.82 12.32 -8.51
CA ASP A 77 -1.98 10.86 -8.67
C ASP A 77 -2.19 10.49 -10.16
#